data_AF-A0A1M7HWJ5-F1
#
_entry.id   AF-A0A1M7HWJ5-F1
#
_cell.length_a   1.000
_cell.length_b   1.000
_cell.length_c   1.000
_cell.angle_alpha   90.00
_cell.angle_beta   90.00
_cell.angle_gamma   90.00
#
_symmetry.space_group_name_H-M   'P 1'
#
loop_
_entity.id
_entity.type
_entity.pdbx_description
1 polymer ?
#
loop_
_entity_poly.entity_id
_entity_poly.type
_entity_poly.pdbx_seq_one_letter_code
_entity_poly.pdbx_strand_id
1 'polypeptide(L)' 'MSGKILPHIVIVLAAMFITFWILDQLNPIMNFINNSISNVLLLLFSITSLVNAIFSIVWYRRSKK' A
#
# COMPACT_ATOMS: atom_id res chain seq x y z
N MET A 1 17.56 -0.21 16.32
CA MET A 1 16.83 0.81 15.54
C MET A 1 16.50 0.31 14.12
N SER A 2 16.24 -0.99 13.95
CA SER A 2 16.44 -1.67 12.64
C SER A 2 15.18 -2.37 12.08
N GLY A 3 14.01 -2.12 12.64
CA GLY A 3 12.77 -2.84 12.28
C GLY A 3 11.72 -1.99 11.56
N LYS A 4 12.11 -1.07 10.67
CA LYS A 4 11.17 -0.16 9.97
C LYS A 4 10.95 -0.55 8.49
N ILE A 5 11.07 -1.82 8.13
CA ILE A 5 10.83 -2.28 6.75
C ILE A 5 9.35 -2.13 6.36
N LEU A 6 8.44 -2.29 7.32
CA LEU A 6 6.99 -2.29 7.11
C LEU A 6 6.45 -0.99 6.49
N PRO A 7 6.77 0.22 7.02
CA PRO A 7 6.32 1.47 6.40
C PRO A 7 6.91 1.68 5.00
N HIS A 8 8.14 1.23 4.75
CA HIS A 8 8.76 1.33 3.42
C HIS A 8 8.01 0.48 2.38
N ILE A 9 7.62 -0.75 2.74
CA ILE A 9 6.82 -1.62 1.87
C ILE A 9 5.48 -0.95 1.52
N VAL A 10 4.80 -0.33 2.50
CA VAL A 10 3.52 0.36 2.26
C VAL A 10 3.68 1.54 1.30
N ILE A 11 4.75 2.33 1.45
CA ILE A 11 5.03 3.46 0.54
C ILE A 11 5.27 2.96 -0.89
N VAL A 12 6.04 1.89 -1.05
CA VAL A 12 6.32 1.30 -2.38
C VAL A 12 5.05 0.76 -3.01
N LEU A 13 4.22 0.01 -2.27
CA LEU A 13 2.93 -0.47 -2.81
C LEU A 13 1.99 0.68 -3.15
N ALA A 14 1.95 1.76 -2.35
CA ALA A 14 1.15 2.94 -2.65
C ALA A 14 1.58 3.60 -3.96
N ALA A 15 2.90 3.80 -4.14
CA ALA A 15 3.46 4.36 -5.37
C ALA A 15 3.14 3.48 -6.59
N MET A 16 3.28 2.16 -6.47
CA MET A 16 2.91 1.22 -7.53
C MET A 16 1.43 1.36 -7.90
N PHE A 17 0.53 1.43 -6.93
CA PHE A 17 -0.90 1.60 -7.18
C PHE A 17 -1.23 2.89 -7.92
N ILE A 18 -0.61 4.00 -7.52
CA ILE A 18 -0.79 5.29 -8.18
C ILE A 18 -0.28 5.21 -9.62
N THR A 19 0.88 4.60 -9.86
CA THR A 19 1.41 4.44 -11.23
C THR A 19 0.51 3.56 -12.10
N PHE A 20 -0.02 2.46 -11.58
CA PHE A 20 -0.94 1.60 -12.32
C PHE A 20 -2.28 2.30 -12.59
N TRP A 21 -2.79 3.09 -11.64
CA TRP A 21 -3.99 3.89 -11.84
C TRP A 21 -3.80 4.95 -12.93
N ILE A 22 -2.67 5.68 -12.91
CA ILE A 22 -2.35 6.67 -13.95
C ILE A 22 -2.23 6.00 -15.32
N LEU A 23 -1.55 4.85 -15.41
CA LEU A 23 -1.41 4.11 -16.67
C LEU A 23 -2.75 3.59 -17.20
N ASP A 24 -3.66 3.16 -16.32
CA ASP A 24 -5.01 2.71 -16.68
C ASP A 24 -5.87 3.88 -17.21
N GLN A 25 -5.71 5.09 -16.64
CA GLN A 25 -6.37 6.30 -17.16
C GLN A 25 -5.83 6.72 -18.54
N LEU A 26 -4.52 6.59 -18.77
CA LEU A 26 -3.88 6.97 -20.04
C LEU A 26 -4.03 5.90 -21.14
N ASN A 27 -4.19 4.63 -20.76
CA ASN A 27 -4.37 3.48 -21.68
C ASN A 27 -5.39 2.47 -21.12
N PRO A 28 -6.69 2.77 -21.16
CA PRO A 28 -7.74 1.91 -20.60
C PRO A 28 -7.88 0.54 -21.28
N ILE A 29 -7.21 0.30 -22.41
CA ILE A 29 -7.20 -0.99 -23.13
C ILE A 29 -6.44 -2.08 -22.35
N MET A 30 -5.48 -1.68 -21.51
CA MET A 30 -4.69 -2.63 -20.71
C MET A 30 -5.48 -3.27 -19.56
N ASN A 31 -6.63 -2.69 -19.18
CA ASN A 31 -7.53 -3.22 -18.16
C ASN A 31 -6.77 -3.66 -16.90
N PHE A 32 -5.93 -2.78 -16.35
CA PHE A 32 -5.15 -3.14 -15.17
C PHE A 32 -6.05 -3.21 -13.94
N ILE A 33 -6.97 -2.25 -13.78
CA ILE A 33 -7.83 -2.14 -12.57
C ILE A 33 -8.96 -3.15 -12.55
N ASN A 34 -9.62 -3.43 -13.67
CA ASN A 34 -10.77 -4.36 -13.72
C ASN A 34 -10.33 -5.81 -14.01
N ASN A 35 -9.10 -6.15 -13.63
CA ASN A 35 -8.52 -7.48 -13.77
C ASN A 35 -8.18 -8.06 -12.39
N SER A 36 -8.19 -9.39 -12.29
CA SER A 36 -8.01 -10.15 -11.05
C SER A 36 -6.70 -9.80 -10.33
N ILE A 37 -5.66 -9.41 -11.09
CA ILE A 37 -4.34 -9.04 -10.57
C ILE A 37 -4.40 -7.72 -9.77
N SER A 38 -5.11 -6.69 -10.24
CA SER A 38 -5.28 -5.45 -9.47
C SER A 38 -6.06 -5.67 -8.20
N ASN A 39 -7.13 -6.48 -8.24
CA ASN A 39 -7.89 -6.78 -7.02
C ASN A 39 -7.02 -7.45 -5.94
N VAL A 40 -6.17 -8.40 -6.33
CA VAL A 40 -5.22 -9.05 -5.41
C VAL A 40 -4.19 -8.06 -4.88
N LEU A 41 -3.63 -7.20 -5.74
CA LEU A 41 -2.69 -6.16 -5.33
C LEU A 41 -3.34 -5.14 -4.39
N LEU A 42 -4.58 -4.75 -4.64
CA LEU A 42 -5.32 -3.75 -3.85
C LEU A 42 -5.62 -4.29 -2.45
N LEU A 43 -5.96 -5.57 -2.38
CA LEU A 43 -6.18 -6.29 -1.13
C LEU A 43 -4.86 -6.40 -0.34
N LEU A 44 -3.75 -6.74 -1.01
CA LEU A 44 -2.43 -6.79 -0.39
C LEU A 44 -2.00 -5.41 0.13
N PHE A 45 -2.16 -4.36 -0.68
CA PHE A 45 -1.88 -2.98 -0.26
C PHE A 45 -2.72 -2.56 0.96
N SER A 46 -4.01 -2.88 0.94
CA SER A 46 -4.93 -2.56 2.04
C SER A 46 -4.52 -3.25 3.34
N ILE A 47 -4.20 -4.54 3.31
CA ILE A 47 -3.72 -5.28 4.49
C ILE A 47 -2.42 -4.67 5.01
N THR A 48 -1.45 -4.40 4.12
CA THR A 48 -0.13 -3.90 4.54
C THR A 48 -0.23 -2.49 5.13
N SER A 49 -1.05 -1.63 4.53
CA SER A 49 -1.34 -0.28 5.02
C SER A 49 -2.02 -0.30 6.40
N LEU A 50 -2.97 -1.21 6.60
CA LEU A 50 -3.71 -1.36 7.86
C LEU A 50 -2.78 -1.83 8.99
N VAL A 51 -1.92 -2.82 8.74
CA VAL A 51 -0.91 -3.26 9.73
C VAL A 51 0.07 -2.13 10.06
N ASN A 52 0.51 -1.36 9.07
CA ASN A 52 1.39 -0.21 9.29
C ASN A 52 0.71 0.89 10.12
N ALA A 53 -0.58 1.18 9.88
CA ALA A 53 -1.34 2.14 10.66
C ALA A 53 -1.48 1.70 12.14
N ILE A 54 -1.80 0.43 12.39
CA ILE A 54 -1.85 -0.13 13.74
C ILE A 54 -0.48 0.00 14.42
N PHE A 55 0.60 -0.39 13.73
CA PHE A 55 1.95 -0.30 14.28
C PHE A 55 2.35 1.14 14.62
N SER A 56 2.03 2.09 13.74
CA SER A 56 2.26 3.52 13.96
C SER A 56 1.52 4.04 15.20
N ILE A 57 0.25 3.68 15.37
CA ILE A 57 -0.56 4.08 16.53
C ILE A 57 0.00 3.45 17.82
N VAL A 58 0.36 2.17 17.80
CA VAL A 58 0.94 1.48 18.97
C VAL A 58 2.27 2.12 19.36
N TRP A 59 3.13 2.41 18.39
CA TRP A 59 4.40 3.10 18.63
C TRP A 59 4.17 4.49 19.23
N TYR A 60 3.27 5.27 18.65
CA TYR A 60 2.93 6.60 19.14
C TYR A 60 2.39 6.56 20.59
N ARG A 61 1.54 5.58 20.91
CA ARG A 61 1.03 5.37 22.28
C ARG A 61 2.12 4.94 23.27
N ARG A 62 3.11 4.14 22.84
CA ARG A 62 4.26 3.76 23.68
C ARG A 62 5.23 4.91 23.91
N SER A 63 5.44 5.79 22.92
CA SER A 63 6.37 6.92 23.05
C SER A 63 5.86 8.04 23.97
N LYS A 64 4.55 8.10 24.24
CA LYS A 64 3.92 9.08 25.13
C LYS A 64 3.75 8.60 26.58
N LYS A 65 4.11 7.34 26.86
CA LYS A 65 4.06 6.72 28.19
C LYS A 65 5.46 6.69 28.77
#